data_AF-A0A938PHF9-F1
#
_entry.id   AF-A0A938PHF9-F1
#
_cell.length_a   1.000
_cell.length_b   1.000
_cell.length_c   1.000
_cell.angle_alpha   90.00
_cell.angle_beta   90.00
_cell.angle_gamma   90.00
#
_symmetry.space_group_name_H-M   'P 1'
#
loop_
_entity.id
_entity.type
_entity.pdbx_description
1 polymer ?
#
loop_
_entity_poly.entity_id
_entity_poly.type
_entity_poly.pdbx_seq_one_letter_code
_entity_poly.pdbx_strand_id
1 'polypeptide(L)'
;MDIFKKISELIGNRKKETKAPLLIIKKEPENSTMKEYMSIEEAINDLEKDPNVPSDLLAKLKKSYKNLKNKSSIIIKDGEII
;
A
#
# COMPACT_ATOMS: atom_id res chain seq x y z
N MET A 1 -44.09 -33.20 16.47
CA MET A 1 -42.65 -32.88 16.37
C MET A 1 -42.49 -31.45 16.89
N ASP A 2 -41.95 -31.30 18.09
CA ASP A 2 -41.98 -30.03 18.83
C ASP A 2 -41.17 -28.93 18.15
N ILE A 3 -41.86 -27.83 17.84
CA ILE A 3 -41.29 -26.62 17.22
C ILE A 3 -40.14 -26.08 18.08
N PHE A 4 -40.24 -26.22 19.41
CA PHE A 4 -39.19 -25.84 20.36
C PHE A 4 -37.88 -26.61 20.18
N LYS A 5 -37.95 -27.89 19.79
CA LYS A 5 -36.77 -28.72 19.52
C LYS A 5 -36.06 -28.29 18.23
N LYS A 6 -36.83 -27.88 17.23
CA LYS A 6 -36.31 -27.39 15.94
C LYS A 6 -35.62 -26.03 16.08
N ILE A 7 -36.13 -25.16 16.96
CA ILE A 7 -35.53 -23.86 17.26
C ILE A 7 -34.25 -24.02 18.09
N SER A 8 -34.22 -24.94 19.06
CA SER A 8 -33.01 -25.17 19.86
C SER A 8 -31.85 -25.73 19.03
N GLU A 9 -32.13 -26.62 18.05
CA GLU A 9 -31.13 -27.14 17.10
C GLU A 9 -30.57 -26.05 16.16
N LEU A 10 -31.37 -25.05 15.78
CA LEU A 10 -30.94 -23.92 14.95
C LEU A 10 -30.04 -22.92 15.72
N ILE A 11 -30.26 -22.77 17.03
CA ILE A 11 -29.47 -21.85 17.87
C ILE A 11 -28.18 -22.54 18.36
N GLY A 12 -28.24 -23.83 18.68
CA GLY A 12 -27.09 -24.60 19.19
C GLY A 12 -25.98 -24.85 18.16
N ASN A 13 -26.27 -24.75 16.87
CA ASN A 13 -25.32 -25.07 15.77
C ASN A 13 -24.55 -23.86 15.21
N ARG A 14 -24.60 -22.68 15.85
CA ARG A 14 -23.73 -21.58 15.44
C ARG A 14 -22.30 -21.88 15.86
N LYS A 15 -21.49 -22.36 14.92
CA LYS A 15 -20.03 -22.43 15.05
C LYS A 15 -19.56 -21.05 15.54
N LYS A 16 -18.90 -21.04 16.70
CA LYS A 16 -18.33 -19.85 17.32
C LYS A 16 -17.25 -19.34 16.36
N GLU A 17 -17.58 -18.34 15.53
CA GLU A 17 -16.59 -17.68 14.70
C GLU A 17 -15.50 -17.14 15.62
N THR A 18 -14.32 -17.73 15.54
CA THR A 18 -13.13 -17.26 16.24
C THR A 18 -12.76 -15.94 15.60
N LYS A 19 -13.18 -14.83 16.23
CA LYS A 19 -12.76 -13.49 15.83
C LYS A 19 -11.23 -13.44 15.88
N ALA A 20 -10.60 -13.28 14.72
CA ALA A 20 -9.16 -13.07 14.64
C ALA A 20 -8.82 -11.78 15.44
N PRO A 21 -7.68 -11.77 16.16
CA PRO A 21 -7.29 -10.59 16.92
C PRO A 21 -7.04 -9.40 15.97
N LEU A 22 -7.60 -8.25 16.34
CA LEU A 22 -7.33 -7.00 15.64
C LEU A 22 -6.01 -6.43 16.14
N LEU A 23 -5.02 -6.30 15.26
CA LEU A 23 -3.76 -5.62 15.53
C LEU A 23 -3.93 -4.12 15.23
N ILE A 24 -3.90 -3.28 16.27
CA ILE A 24 -3.91 -1.83 16.12
C ILE A 24 -2.48 -1.31 16.25
N ILE A 25 -1.87 -0.88 15.15
CA ILE A 25 -0.55 -0.25 15.14
C ILE A 25 -0.75 1.26 15.24
N LYS A 26 -0.28 1.86 16.33
CA LYS A 26 -0.35 3.32 16.56
C LYS A 26 0.87 3.98 15.91
N LYS A 27 0.66 5.01 15.09
CA LYS A 27 1.75 5.87 14.58
C LYS A 27 2.39 6.58 15.78
N GLU A 28 3.70 6.39 15.96
CA GLU A 28 4.48 7.10 16.98
C GLU A 28 4.51 8.61 16.67
N PRO A 29 4.62 9.49 17.70
CA PRO A 29 4.79 10.92 17.47
C PRO A 29 6.13 11.18 16.75
N GLU A 30 6.05 11.88 15.63
CA GLU A 30 7.18 12.18 14.74
C GLU A 30 8.19 13.11 15.42
N ASN A 31 9.34 12.58 15.81
CA ASN A 31 10.54 13.36 16.13
C ASN A 31 11.54 13.33 14.97
N SER A 32 11.11 13.73 13.77
CA SER A 32 12.01 13.85 12.64
C SER A 32 11.48 14.84 11.62
N THR A 33 12.38 15.68 11.10
CA THR A 33 12.27 16.57 9.93
C THR A 33 12.01 15.80 8.62
N MET A 34 11.20 14.75 8.67
CA MET A 34 10.88 13.90 7.55
C MET A 34 9.76 14.57 6.77
N LYS A 35 10.04 14.98 5.54
CA LYS A 35 9.02 15.51 4.66
C LYS A 35 8.16 14.34 4.16
N GLU A 36 6.90 14.33 4.55
CA GLU A 36 5.91 13.39 4.02
C GLU A 36 5.41 13.92 2.67
N TYR A 37 5.40 13.04 1.65
CA TYR A 37 4.96 13.37 0.29
C TYR A 37 3.59 12.74 0.03
N MET A 38 2.69 13.50 -0.57
CA MET A 38 1.34 13.02 -0.93
C MET A 38 1.35 12.22 -2.24
N SER A 39 2.40 12.34 -3.04
CA SER A 39 2.56 11.61 -4.30
C SER A 39 4.02 11.46 -4.70
N ILE A 40 4.28 10.51 -5.61
CA ILE A 40 5.62 10.35 -6.20
C ILE A 40 5.97 11.58 -7.05
N GLU A 41 5.01 12.23 -7.70
CA GLU A 41 5.24 13.46 -8.45
C GLU A 41 5.73 14.62 -7.59
N GLU A 42 5.20 14.74 -6.37
CA GLU A 42 5.64 15.76 -5.42
C GLU A 42 7.10 15.55 -5.03
N ALA A 43 7.50 14.30 -4.76
CA ALA A 43 8.88 13.94 -4.48
C ALA A 43 9.80 14.19 -5.69
N ILE A 44 9.36 13.87 -6.92
CA ILE A 44 10.13 14.14 -8.14
C ILE A 44 10.32 15.65 -8.35
N ASN A 45 9.30 16.47 -8.08
CA ASN A 45 9.37 17.93 -8.23
C ASN A 45 10.36 18.58 -7.24
N ASP A 46 10.50 18.01 -6.05
CA ASP A 46 11.54 18.44 -5.12
C ASP A 46 12.94 18.06 -5.62
N LEU A 47 13.11 16.83 -6.11
CA LEU A 47 14.38 16.37 -6.70
C LEU A 47 14.79 17.19 -7.93
N GLU A 48 13.83 17.71 -8.71
CA GLU A 48 14.08 18.61 -9.84
C GLU A 48 14.71 19.94 -9.44
N LYS A 49 14.45 20.40 -8.21
CA LYS A 49 14.95 21.67 -7.69
C LYS A 49 16.28 21.50 -6.95
N ASP A 50 16.69 20.27 -6.68
CA ASP A 50 17.93 19.98 -5.97
C ASP A 50 19.13 19.97 -6.94
N PRO A 51 20.07 20.92 -6.82
CA PRO A 51 21.25 20.98 -7.69
C PRO A 51 22.21 19.80 -7.49
N ASN A 52 22.07 19.04 -6.40
CA ASN A 52 22.92 17.88 -6.11
C ASN A 52 22.43 16.59 -6.78
N VAL A 53 21.24 16.61 -7.39
CA VAL A 53 20.69 15.45 -8.09
C VAL A 53 21.19 15.43 -9.54
N PRO A 54 21.90 14.36 -9.96
CA PRO A 54 22.34 14.23 -11.35
C PRO A 54 21.16 14.21 -12.32
N SER A 55 21.24 15.02 -13.37
CA SER A 55 20.15 15.21 -14.34
C SER A 55 19.82 13.95 -15.14
N ASP A 56 20.82 13.09 -15.38
CA ASP A 56 20.67 11.79 -16.05
C ASP A 56 19.87 10.78 -15.21
N LEU A 57 20.13 10.72 -13.90
CA LEU A 57 19.38 9.89 -12.97
C LEU A 57 17.93 10.36 -12.84
N LEU A 58 17.72 11.67 -12.75
CA LEU A 58 16.39 12.26 -12.69
C LEU A 58 15.57 11.98 -13.97
N ALA A 59 16.21 12.05 -15.15
CA ALA A 59 15.57 11.70 -16.42
C ALA A 59 15.17 10.21 -16.48
N LYS A 60 16.05 9.30 -16.02
CA LYS A 60 15.73 7.87 -15.91
C LYS A 60 14.55 7.62 -14.97
N LEU A 61 14.55 8.26 -13.80
CA LEU A 61 13.47 8.15 -12.82
C LEU A 61 12.12 8.57 -13.42
N LYS A 62 12.07 9.74 -14.08
CA LYS A 62 10.85 10.24 -14.75
C LYS A 62 10.34 9.27 -15.82
N LYS A 63 11.25 8.72 -16.64
CA LYS A 63 10.90 7.73 -17.68
C LYS A 63 10.32 6.46 -17.04
N SER A 64 10.97 5.92 -16.02
CA SER A 64 10.51 4.74 -15.28
C SER A 64 9.14 4.97 -14.64
N TYR A 65 8.94 6.11 -13.98
CA TYR A 65 7.67 6.46 -13.37
C TYR A 65 6.54 6.56 -14.40
N LYS A 66 6.79 7.21 -15.54
CA LYS A 66 5.83 7.29 -16.65
C LYS A 66 5.46 5.91 -17.19
N ASN A 67 6.42 5.00 -17.29
CA ASN A 67 6.19 3.63 -17.71
C ASN A 67 5.38 2.83 -16.68
N LEU A 68 5.53 3.13 -15.39
CA LEU A 68 4.80 2.49 -14.29
C LEU A 68 3.35 2.99 -14.21
N LYS A 69 3.16 4.31 -14.24
CA LYS A 69 1.89 4.97 -13.90
C LYS A 69 0.68 4.49 -14.72
N ASN A 70 0.92 4.07 -15.95
CA ASN A 70 -0.13 3.70 -16.91
C ASN A 70 -0.20 2.20 -17.21
N LYS A 71 0.61 1.37 -16.54
CA LYS A 71 0.66 -0.07 -16.79
C LYS A 71 0.13 -0.86 -15.59
N SER A 72 -0.75 -1.83 -15.84
CA SER A 72 -1.20 -2.80 -14.83
C SER A 72 -0.24 -3.99 -14.66
N SER A 73 0.71 -4.13 -15.58
CA SER A 73 1.77 -5.15 -15.55
C SER A 73 3.05 -4.59 -16.14
N ILE A 74 4.18 -4.93 -15.53
CA ILE A 74 5.51 -4.48 -15.93
C ILE A 74 6.43 -5.68 -16.10
N ILE A 75 7.34 -5.60 -17.07
CA ILE A 75 8.41 -6.56 -17.25
C ILE A 75 9.71 -5.84 -16.89
N ILE A 76 10.50 -6.47 -16.02
CA ILE A 76 11.81 -5.96 -15.61
C ILE A 76 12.85 -6.89 -16.22
N LYS A 77 13.81 -6.30 -16.93
CA LYS A 77 14.96 -7.01 -17.51
C LYS A 77 16.21 -6.19 -17.26
N ASP A 78 17.26 -6.83 -16.75
CA ASP A 78 18.57 -6.20 -16.48
C ASP A 78 18.48 -4.91 -15.63
N GLY A 79 17.51 -4.86 -14.71
CA GLY A 79 17.28 -3.70 -13.83
C GLY A 79 16.49 -2.56 -14.48
N GLU A 80 16.03 -2.71 -15.72
CA GLU A 80 15.23 -1.71 -16.44
C GLU A 80 13.79 -2.19 -16.68
N ILE A 81 12.86 -1.23 -16.67
CA ILE A 81 11.45 -1.45 -17.04
C ILE A 81 11.35 -1.32 -18.56
N ILE A 82 10.90 -2.40 -19.21
CA ILE A 82 10.66 -2.47 -20.66
C ILE A 82 9.17 -2.37 -21.02
#